data_AF-Q9M0U1-F1
#
_entry.id   AF-Q9M0U1-F1
#
_cell.length_a   1.000
_cell.length_b   1.000
_cell.length_c   1.000
_cell.angle_alpha   90.00
_cell.angle_beta   90.00
_cell.angle_gamma   90.00
#
_symmetry.space_group_name_H-M   'P 1'
#
loop_
_entity.id
_entity.type
_entity.pdbx_description
1 polymer ?
#
loop_
_entity_poly.entity_id
_entity_poly.type
_entity_poly.pdbx_seq_one_letter_code
_entity_poly.pdbx_strand_id
1 'polypeptide(L)'
;MANFPDKQYDSNNPYNIMITLSPFDVDRSTTIMMPKALLETNLFPFMEISTLVQLLQVQDKPKMIGVYDIDTQITTYVIIRQDGNNFKFHGWNDILKRKHYKAGDTIAFWWDLRHTRLNFKHVA
;
A
#
# COMPACT_ATOMS: atom_id res chain seq x y z
N MET A 1 -14.78 1.36 -22.98
CA MET A 1 -14.33 2.04 -21.74
C MET A 1 -13.06 2.80 -22.07
N ALA A 2 -12.93 4.06 -21.65
CA ALA A 2 -11.70 4.81 -21.87
C ALA A 2 -10.58 4.18 -21.04
N ASN A 3 -9.49 3.77 -21.70
CA ASN A 3 -8.34 3.19 -21.03
C ASN A 3 -7.52 4.35 -20.44
N PHE A 4 -7.81 4.72 -19.20
CA PHE A 4 -7.07 5.79 -18.55
C PHE A 4 -5.67 5.28 -18.17
N PRO A 5 -4.60 6.03 -18.48
CA PRO A 5 -3.28 5.64 -18.07
C PRO A 5 -3.16 5.69 -16.54
N ASP A 6 -2.40 4.74 -15.99
CA ASP A 6 -2.02 4.72 -14.58
C ASP A 6 -1.33 6.01 -14.14
N LYS A 7 -1.65 6.46 -12.93
CA LYS A 7 -0.96 7.60 -12.32
C LYS A 7 0.52 7.24 -12.12
N GLN A 8 1.39 7.99 -12.79
CA GLN A 8 2.84 7.85 -12.66
C GLN A 8 3.33 8.35 -11.31
N TYR A 9 4.50 7.86 -10.90
CA TYR A 9 5.17 8.34 -9.70
C TYR A 9 5.67 9.77 -9.92
N ASP A 10 5.27 10.67 -9.03
CA ASP A 10 5.77 12.04 -8.93
C ASP A 10 6.46 12.19 -7.57
N SER A 11 7.79 12.40 -7.57
CA SER A 11 8.57 12.53 -6.35
C SER A 11 8.17 13.74 -5.49
N ASN A 12 7.53 14.75 -6.08
CA ASN A 12 7.11 15.96 -5.38
C ASN A 12 5.68 15.85 -4.84
N ASN A 13 4.97 14.75 -5.09
CA ASN A 13 3.64 14.55 -4.57
C ASN A 13 3.69 14.39 -3.04
N PRO A 14 3.09 15.32 -2.26
CA PRO A 14 3.14 15.27 -0.79
C PRO A 14 2.35 14.10 -0.21
N TYR A 15 1.50 13.46 -1.02
CA TYR A 15 0.71 12.29 -0.63
C TYR A 15 1.41 10.96 -0.90
N ASN A 16 2.69 10.96 -1.27
CA ASN A 16 3.45 9.72 -1.34
C ASN A 16 3.65 9.14 0.07
N ILE A 17 3.53 7.82 0.19
CA ILE A 17 3.87 7.07 1.40
C ILE A 17 5.21 6.39 1.14
N MET A 18 6.22 6.78 1.90
CA MET A 18 7.56 6.21 1.80
C MET A 18 7.75 5.21 2.94
N ILE A 19 7.99 3.95 2.60
CA ILE A 19 8.26 2.89 3.58
C ILE A 19 9.65 2.33 3.32
N THR A 20 10.56 2.52 4.28
CA THR A 20 11.82 1.80 4.32
C THR A 20 11.59 0.44 4.96
N LEU A 21 11.90 -0.63 4.24
CA LEU A 21 11.61 -1.99 4.67
C LEU A 21 12.50 -2.38 5.85
N SER A 22 11.88 -2.81 6.95
CA SER A 22 12.60 -3.43 8.06
C SER A 22 12.93 -4.90 7.74
N PRO A 23 13.81 -5.56 8.51
CA PRO A 23 14.02 -7.00 8.39
C PRO A 23 12.73 -7.83 8.47
N PHE A 24 11.74 -7.37 9.25
CA PHE A 24 10.44 -8.03 9.37
C PHE A 24 9.58 -7.86 8.12
N ASP A 25 9.80 -6.85 7.28
CA ASP A 25 9.00 -6.64 6.07
C ASP A 25 9.51 -7.43 4.87
N VAL A 26 10.70 -8.03 4.95
CA VAL A 26 11.35 -8.77 3.84
C VAL A 26 11.58 -10.25 4.08
N ASP A 27 11.66 -10.70 5.34
CA ASP A 27 11.80 -12.12 5.66
C ASP A 27 10.50 -12.89 5.32
N ARG A 28 10.26 -14.08 5.90
CA ARG A 28 9.03 -14.90 5.74
C ARG A 28 7.72 -14.22 6.18
N SER A 29 7.70 -12.90 6.27
CA SER A 29 6.52 -12.11 6.54
C SER A 29 5.52 -12.17 5.40
N THR A 30 4.26 -12.28 5.80
CA THR A 30 3.11 -12.19 4.90
C THR A 30 2.55 -10.77 4.84
N THR A 31 3.19 -9.83 5.54
CA THR A 31 2.69 -8.47 5.76
C THR A 31 3.78 -7.42 5.59
N ILE A 32 3.38 -6.23 5.15
CA ILE A 32 4.15 -4.99 5.35
C ILE A 32 3.45 -4.15 6.41
N MET A 33 4.22 -3.57 7.33
CA MET A 33 3.69 -2.63 8.32
C MET A 33 3.52 -1.24 7.71
N MET A 34 2.35 -0.65 7.91
CA MET A 34 1.99 0.68 7.45
C MET A 34 1.69 1.57 8.66
N PRO A 35 2.51 2.59 8.95
CA PRO A 35 2.27 3.51 10.04
C PRO A 35 0.93 4.22 9.88
N LYS A 36 0.11 4.23 10.94
CA LYS A 36 -1.23 4.86 10.90
C LYS A 36 -1.18 6.32 10.50
N ALA A 37 -0.24 7.09 11.05
CA ALA A 37 -0.11 8.53 10.73
C ALA A 37 0.13 8.78 9.24
N LEU A 38 0.90 7.90 8.57
CA LEU A 38 1.10 7.98 7.12
C LEU A 38 -0.17 7.62 6.37
N LEU A 39 -0.89 6.57 6.77
CA LEU A 39 -2.16 6.24 6.11
C LEU A 39 -3.21 7.35 6.29
N GLU A 40 -3.32 7.92 7.49
CA GLU A 40 -4.25 9.03 7.79
C GLU A 40 -3.97 10.27 6.96
N THR A 41 -2.69 10.59 6.73
CA THR A 41 -2.30 11.79 6.00
C THR A 41 -2.32 11.58 4.48
N ASN A 42 -1.90 10.40 4.02
CA ASN A 42 -1.52 10.18 2.62
C ASN A 42 -2.45 9.22 1.87
N LEU A 43 -3.29 8.43 2.54
CA LEU A 43 -4.18 7.44 1.90
C LEU A 43 -5.65 7.68 2.23
N PHE A 44 -5.99 7.83 3.50
CA PHE A 44 -7.38 7.92 3.96
C PHE A 44 -8.15 9.09 3.32
N PRO A 45 -7.57 10.27 3.04
CA PRO A 45 -8.30 11.34 2.36
C PRO A 45 -8.84 10.95 0.97
N PHE A 46 -8.32 9.88 0.37
CA PHE A 46 -8.72 9.41 -0.95
C PHE A 46 -9.58 8.15 -0.94
N MET A 47 -9.84 7.57 0.23
CA MET A 47 -10.72 6.42 0.37
C MET A 47 -12.17 6.85 0.57
N GLU A 48 -13.09 6.04 0.06
CA GLU A 48 -14.52 6.19 0.35
C GLU A 48 -14.77 6.21 1.87
N ILE A 49 -15.54 7.19 2.35
CA ILE A 49 -15.83 7.38 3.79
C ILE A 49 -16.42 6.11 4.39
N SER A 50 -17.32 5.44 3.67
CA SER A 50 -17.92 4.17 4.12
C SER A 50 -16.88 3.06 4.31
N THR A 51 -15.83 3.03 3.48
CA THR A 51 -14.71 2.09 3.61
C THR A 51 -13.85 2.42 4.81
N LEU A 52 -13.58 3.71 5.06
CA LEU A 52 -12.81 4.15 6.23
C LEU A 52 -13.55 3.85 7.54
N VAL A 53 -14.84 4.15 7.61
CA VAL A 53 -15.66 3.85 8.79
C VAL A 53 -15.62 2.35 9.10
N GLN A 54 -15.75 1.50 8.07
CA GLN A 54 -15.64 0.05 8.25
C GLN A 54 -14.25 -0.38 8.73
N LEU A 55 -13.19 0.18 8.16
CA LEU A 55 -11.81 -0.17 8.51
C LEU A 55 -11.43 0.30 9.93
N LEU A 56 -11.93 1.46 10.36
CA LEU A 56 -11.50 2.12 11.60
C LEU A 56 -12.42 1.89 12.80
N GLN A 57 -13.70 1.63 12.58
CA GLN A 57 -14.70 1.54 13.66
C GLN A 57 -15.29 0.15 13.83
N VAL A 58 -15.21 -0.72 12.82
CA VAL A 58 -15.69 -2.09 12.92
C VAL A 58 -14.51 -3.01 13.14
N GLN A 59 -14.37 -3.50 14.38
CA GLN A 59 -13.35 -4.48 14.73
C GLN A 59 -13.43 -5.70 13.79
N ASP A 60 -12.27 -6.21 13.43
CA ASP A 60 -12.11 -7.42 12.60
C ASP A 60 -12.82 -7.38 11.24
N LYS A 61 -13.08 -6.18 10.69
CA LYS A 61 -13.56 -6.02 9.32
C LYS A 61 -12.41 -5.68 8.36
N PRO A 62 -11.67 -6.69 7.86
CA PRO A 62 -10.58 -6.45 6.91
C PRO A 62 -11.08 -5.76 5.64
N LYS A 63 -10.29 -4.84 5.10
CA LYS A 63 -10.55 -4.26 3.78
C LYS A 63 -9.54 -4.77 2.76
N MET A 64 -10.03 -5.30 1.65
CA MET A 64 -9.19 -5.62 0.49
C MET A 64 -8.95 -4.37 -0.35
N ILE A 65 -7.70 -4.13 -0.73
CA ILE A 65 -7.32 -3.09 -1.70
C ILE A 65 -6.38 -3.68 -2.76
N GLY A 66 -6.40 -3.09 -3.95
CA GLY A 66 -5.41 -3.37 -4.99
C GLY A 66 -4.10 -2.61 -4.72
N VAL A 67 -2.99 -3.31 -4.88
CA VAL A 67 -1.63 -2.75 -4.87
C VAL A 67 -0.98 -3.08 -6.21
N TYR A 68 -0.70 -2.05 -7.02
CA TYR A 68 -0.25 -2.16 -8.39
C TYR A 68 1.24 -1.83 -8.51
N ASP A 69 2.01 -2.81 -8.95
CA ASP A 69 3.43 -2.63 -9.25
C ASP A 69 3.57 -1.92 -10.60
N ILE A 70 4.04 -0.67 -10.58
CA ILE A 70 4.16 0.12 -11.82
C ILE A 70 5.20 -0.46 -12.77
N ASP A 71 6.23 -1.13 -12.24
CA ASP A 71 7.34 -1.64 -13.05
C ASP A 71 6.95 -2.94 -13.76
N THR A 72 6.23 -3.83 -13.07
CA THR A 72 5.82 -5.14 -13.61
C THR A 72 4.40 -5.17 -14.15
N GLN A 73 3.62 -4.11 -13.92
CA GLN A 73 2.21 -3.99 -14.30
C GLN A 73 1.31 -5.08 -13.67
N ILE A 74 1.70 -5.61 -12.51
CA ILE A 74 0.93 -6.63 -11.79
C ILE A 74 0.16 -5.99 -10.64
N THR A 75 -1.15 -6.27 -10.57
CA THR A 75 -1.95 -5.94 -9.38
C THR A 75 -1.94 -7.12 -8.42
N THR A 76 -1.61 -6.88 -7.15
CA THR A 76 -1.80 -7.82 -6.05
C THR A 76 -2.85 -7.26 -5.10
N TYR A 77 -3.81 -8.09 -4.71
CA TYR A 77 -4.79 -7.69 -3.71
C TYR A 77 -4.26 -8.01 -2.33
N VAL A 78 -4.25 -7.01 -1.46
CA VAL A 78 -3.84 -7.15 -0.06
C VAL A 78 -5.02 -6.85 0.85
N ILE A 79 -4.97 -7.44 2.04
CA ILE A 79 -5.95 -7.20 3.08
C ILE A 79 -5.35 -6.26 4.14
N ILE A 80 -5.95 -5.09 4.31
CA ILE A 80 -5.62 -4.14 5.37
C ILE A 80 -6.29 -4.60 6.67
N ARG A 81 -5.51 -4.74 7.74
CA ARG A 81 -5.98 -4.92 9.11
C ARG A 81 -5.28 -3.96 10.03
N GLN A 82 -5.99 -3.47 11.05
CA GLN A 82 -5.38 -2.72 12.13
C GLN A 82 -4.57 -3.70 13.02
N ASP A 83 -3.39 -3.27 13.45
CA ASP A 83 -2.52 -4.01 14.36
C ASP A 83 -1.91 -3.02 15.37
N GLY A 84 -2.45 -3.02 16.59
CA GLY A 84 -2.17 -1.98 17.58
C GLY A 84 -2.52 -0.58 17.07
N ASN A 85 -1.53 0.31 17.05
CA ASN A 85 -1.69 1.67 16.52
C ASN A 85 -1.28 1.81 15.04
N ASN A 86 -0.94 0.71 14.36
CA ASN A 86 -0.54 0.69 12.96
C ASN A 86 -1.48 -0.19 12.15
N PHE A 87 -1.17 -0.37 10.86
CA PHE A 87 -1.87 -1.28 9.98
C PHE A 87 -0.89 -2.30 9.39
N LYS A 88 -1.40 -3.48 9.07
CA LYS A 88 -0.68 -4.51 8.31
C LYS A 88 -1.42 -4.78 7.01
N PHE A 89 -0.66 -4.83 5.92
CA PHE A 89 -1.18 -5.23 4.61
C PHE A 89 -0.82 -6.69 4.37
N HIS A 90 -1.77 -7.58 4.59
CA HIS A 90 -1.62 -9.03 4.41
C HIS A 90 -1.67 -9.42 2.93
N GLY A 91 -0.76 -10.31 2.50
CA GLY A 91 -0.54 -10.70 1.11
C GLY A 91 0.75 -10.10 0.51
N TRP A 92 1.51 -9.36 1.31
CA TRP A 92 2.76 -8.72 0.88
C TRP A 92 3.82 -9.72 0.40
N ASN A 93 3.82 -10.94 0.92
CA ASN A 93 4.74 -12.01 0.52
C ASN A 93 4.70 -12.31 -1.00
N ASP A 94 3.55 -12.15 -1.66
CA ASP A 94 3.46 -12.39 -3.09
C ASP A 94 4.21 -11.33 -3.90
N ILE A 95 4.29 -10.10 -3.40
CA ILE A 95 5.13 -9.04 -3.98
C ILE A 95 6.61 -9.34 -3.69
N LEU A 96 6.96 -9.69 -2.45
CA LEU A 96 8.35 -10.02 -2.06
C LEU A 96 8.96 -11.12 -2.92
N LYS A 97 8.20 -12.20 -3.19
CA LYS A 97 8.64 -13.33 -4.04
C LYS A 97 9.06 -12.89 -5.44
N ARG A 98 8.50 -11.79 -5.97
CA ARG A 98 8.78 -11.30 -7.33
C ARG A 98 9.85 -10.22 -7.37
N LYS A 99 9.97 -9.40 -6.32
CA LYS A 99 10.80 -8.18 -6.35
C LYS A 99 12.16 -8.32 -5.65
N HIS A 100 12.40 -9.40 -4.91
CA HIS A 100 13.68 -9.67 -4.24
C HIS A 100 14.17 -8.49 -3.37
N TYR A 101 13.25 -7.80 -2.70
CA TYR A 101 13.58 -6.69 -1.82
C TYR A 101 14.41 -7.13 -0.61
N LYS A 102 15.23 -6.22 -0.10
CA LYS A 102 16.05 -6.38 1.11
C LYS A 102 15.72 -5.31 2.14
N ALA A 103 16.08 -5.58 3.40
CA ALA A 103 15.95 -4.59 4.45
C ALA A 103 16.77 -3.34 4.11
N GLY A 104 16.19 -2.16 4.34
CA GLY A 104 16.76 -0.87 3.96
C GLY A 104 16.32 -0.36 2.58
N ASP A 105 15.75 -1.20 1.71
CA ASP A 105 15.13 -0.72 0.47
C ASP A 105 13.95 0.19 0.82
N THR A 106 13.73 1.24 0.02
CA THR A 106 12.61 2.16 0.21
C THR A 106 11.59 2.01 -0.90
N ILE A 107 10.34 1.81 -0.51
CA ILE A 107 9.20 1.67 -1.42
C ILE A 107 8.35 2.94 -1.35
N ALA A 108 8.06 3.53 -2.50
CA ALA A 108 7.06 4.58 -2.61
C ALA A 108 5.72 3.97 -2.96
N PHE A 109 4.68 4.37 -2.24
CA PHE A 109 3.29 4.11 -2.56
C PHE A 109 2.56 5.42 -2.85
N TRP A 110 1.63 5.42 -3.79
CA TRP A 110 0.77 6.58 -4.07
C TRP A 110 -0.60 6.13 -4.54
N TRP A 111 -1.64 6.88 -4.16
CA TRP A 111 -3.01 6.56 -4.56
C TRP A 111 -3.31 7.00 -6.00
N ASP A 112 -3.87 6.09 -6.77
CA ASP A 112 -4.43 6.35 -8.10
C ASP A 112 -5.95 6.49 -8.00
N LEU A 113 -6.44 7.74 -8.08
CA LEU A 113 -7.86 8.08 -8.04
C LEU A 113 -8.65 7.51 -9.23
N ARG A 114 -8.01 7.23 -10.37
CA ARG A 114 -8.69 6.72 -11.57
C ARG A 114 -8.97 5.23 -11.47
N HIS A 115 -8.08 4.50 -10.80
CA HIS A 115 -8.16 3.05 -10.63
C HIS A 115 -8.56 2.62 -9.21
N THR A 116 -8.70 3.58 -8.29
CA THR A 116 -9.08 3.37 -6.88
C THR A 116 -8.17 2.33 -6.19
N ARG A 117 -6.86 2.44 -6.41
CA ARG A 117 -5.84 1.50 -5.92
C ARG A 117 -4.55 2.21 -5.52
N LEU A 118 -3.72 1.55 -4.72
CA LEU A 118 -2.36 2.00 -4.45
C LEU A 118 -1.42 1.54 -5.56
N ASN A 119 -0.71 2.45 -6.18
CA ASN A 119 0.44 2.12 -7.02
C ASN A 119 1.70 2.10 -6.15
N PHE A 120 2.71 1.33 -6.54
CA PHE A 120 3.99 1.32 -5.86
C PHE A 120 5.17 1.11 -6.81
N LYS A 121 6.36 1.54 -6.35
CA LYS A 121 7.65 1.24 -6.96
C LYS A 121 8.77 1.21 -5.93
N HIS A 122 9.86 0.55 -6.29
CA HIS A 122 11.12 0.70 -5.58
C HIS A 122 11.75 2.06 -5.90
N VAL A 123 12.25 2.75 -4.88
CA VAL A 123 12.95 4.02 -5.00
C VAL A 123 14.40 3.78 -4.60
N ALA A 124 15.29 3.83 -5.59
CA ALA A 124 16.72 3.67 -5.40
C ALA A 124 17.37 4.98 -4.93
#